data_AF-A0A2D6BMD4-F1
#
_entry.id   AF-A0A2D6BMD4-F1
#
_cell.length_a   1.000
_cell.length_b   1.000
_cell.length_c   1.000
_cell.angle_alpha   90.00
_cell.angle_beta   90.00
_cell.angle_gamma   90.00
#
_symmetry.space_group_name_H-M   'P 1'
#
loop_
_entity.id
_entity.type
_entity.pdbx_description
1 polymer ?
#
loop_
_entity_poly.entity_id
_entity_poly.type
_entity_poly.pdbx_seq_one_letter_code
_entity_poly.pdbx_strand_id
1 'polypeptide(L)'
;MEEWERVRCRFATWYELAQVRFTQDTGDADYRFSQGHVDYNLAWILITFLGVFGVHRMYIGKWLTGILYLCTLGLLGLGVLYDYWTLNDQITVINRRGA
;
A
#
# COMPACT_ATOMS: atom_id res chain seq x y z
N MET A 1 -4.42 51.54 26.07
CA MET A 1 -3.22 50.68 26.05
C MET A 1 -3.55 49.20 26.35
N GLU A 2 -4.83 48.76 26.36
CA GLU A 2 -5.21 47.36 26.67
C GLU A 2 -5.59 46.51 25.44
N GLU A 3 -5.75 47.12 24.27
CA GLU A 3 -6.19 46.40 23.06
C GLU A 3 -5.02 45.73 22.32
N TRP A 4 -3.85 46.38 22.30
CA TRP A 4 -2.64 45.90 21.61
C TRP A 4 -2.03 44.64 22.22
N GLU A 5 -2.20 44.42 23.52
CA GLU A 5 -1.75 43.19 24.20
C GLU A 5 -2.68 42.01 23.89
N ARG A 6 -3.98 42.27 23.75
CA ARG A 6 -4.97 41.27 23.35
C ARG A 6 -4.72 40.74 21.94
N VAL A 7 -4.34 41.63 21.01
CA VAL A 7 -4.00 41.24 19.63
C VAL A 7 -2.71 40.40 19.60
N ARG A 8 -1.68 40.78 20.37
CA ARG A 8 -0.43 40.00 20.47
C ARG A 8 -0.62 38.62 21.10
N CYS A 9 -1.39 38.51 22.18
CA CYS A 9 -1.70 37.21 22.80
C CYS A 9 -2.46 36.27 21.86
N ARG A 10 -3.42 36.80 21.09
CA ARG A 10 -4.17 36.00 20.08
C ARG A 10 -3.28 35.54 18.94
N PHE A 11 -2.31 36.37 18.51
CA PHE A 11 -1.38 36.02 17.44
C PHE A 11 -0.36 34.96 17.89
N ALA A 12 0.14 35.05 19.13
CA ALA A 12 1.04 34.05 19.71
C ALA A 12 0.37 32.67 19.80
N THR A 13 -0.89 32.60 20.27
CA THR A 13 -1.65 31.33 20.31
C THR A 13 -2.00 30.80 18.92
N TRP A 14 -2.29 31.67 17.96
CA TRP A 14 -2.57 31.23 16.58
C TRP A 14 -1.34 30.64 15.89
N TYR A 15 -0.15 31.24 16.11
CA TYR A 15 1.10 30.73 15.55
C TYR A 15 1.44 29.34 16.11
N GLU A 16 1.29 29.13 17.42
CA GLU A 16 1.54 27.84 18.06
C GLU A 16 0.55 26.75 17.60
N LEU A 17 -0.75 27.06 17.51
CA LEU A 17 -1.76 26.12 17.04
C LEU A 17 -1.64 25.80 15.55
N ALA A 18 -1.28 26.79 14.73
CA ALA A 18 -1.03 26.58 13.30
C ALA A 18 0.17 25.65 13.08
N GLN A 19 1.23 25.78 13.87
CA GLN A 19 2.42 24.93 13.76
C GLN A 19 2.13 23.48 14.17
N VAL A 20 1.34 23.24 15.23
CA VAL A 20 0.95 21.89 15.67
C VAL A 20 0.02 21.21 14.67
N ARG A 21 -0.91 21.95 14.05
CA ARG A 21 -1.84 21.39 13.05
C ARG A 21 -1.16 21.08 11.71
N PHE A 22 -0.14 21.85 11.31
CA PHE A 22 0.65 21.56 10.10
C PHE A 22 1.50 20.28 10.24
N THR A 23 1.96 19.95 11.46
CA THR A 23 2.75 18.73 11.70
C THR A 23 1.89 17.46 11.75
N GLN A 24 0.58 17.59 12.05
CA GLN A 24 -0.29 16.42 12.22
C GLN A 24 -0.79 15.84 10.88
N ASP A 25 -0.75 16.62 9.80
CA ASP A 25 -1.29 16.24 8.48
C ASP A 25 -0.46 15.16 7.74
N THR A 26 0.81 15.00 8.11
CA THR A 26 1.70 14.02 7.43
C THR A 26 1.58 12.59 7.96
N GLY A 27 1.10 12.39 9.19
CA GLY A 27 1.05 11.06 9.82
C GLY A 27 -0.21 10.25 9.50
N ASP A 28 -1.33 10.92 9.19
CA ASP A 28 -2.62 10.26 8.95
C ASP A 28 -2.75 9.66 7.54
N ALA A 29 -1.86 10.03 6.62
CA ALA A 29 -1.84 9.52 5.24
C ALA A 29 -1.29 8.08 5.15
N ASP A 30 -0.38 7.68 6.05
CA ASP A 30 0.28 6.37 6.02
C ASP A 30 -0.56 5.25 6.66
N TYR A 31 -1.62 5.57 7.42
CA TYR A 31 -2.41 4.60 8.17
C TYR A 31 -3.45 3.81 7.38
N ARG A 32 -3.66 4.11 6.08
CA ARG A 32 -4.66 3.38 5.26
C ARG A 32 -4.14 2.09 4.63
N PHE A 33 -2.84 1.83 4.73
CA PHE A 33 -2.21 0.58 4.27
C PHE A 33 -1.88 -0.30 5.47
N SER A 34 -2.89 -0.96 6.02
CA SER A 34 -2.68 -2.02 7.01
C SER A 34 -1.70 -3.05 6.45
N GLN A 35 -0.52 -3.17 7.08
CA GLN A 35 0.48 -4.17 6.77
C GLN A 35 -0.04 -5.54 7.19
N GLY A 36 -0.77 -6.20 6.29
CA GLY A 36 -1.11 -7.61 6.45
C GLY A 36 0.09 -8.50 6.14
N HIS A 37 -0.07 -9.81 6.30
CA HIS A 37 0.99 -10.80 6.06
C HIS A 37 1.59 -10.76 4.64
N VAL A 38 0.88 -10.16 3.67
CA VAL A 38 1.29 -10.05 2.27
C VAL A 38 1.33 -8.57 1.86
N ASP A 39 2.51 -8.09 1.46
CA ASP A 39 2.75 -6.70 1.06
C ASP A 39 2.37 -6.44 -0.40
N TYR A 40 1.58 -5.40 -0.64
CA TYR A 40 1.15 -4.97 -1.97
C TYR A 40 2.34 -4.56 -2.86
N ASN A 41 3.27 -3.78 -2.30
CA ASN A 41 4.45 -3.30 -3.04
C ASN A 41 5.33 -4.46 -3.51
N LEU A 42 5.59 -5.44 -2.64
CA LEU A 42 6.35 -6.63 -2.99
C LEU A 42 5.64 -7.45 -4.07
N ALA A 43 4.33 -7.65 -3.94
CA ALA A 43 3.55 -8.39 -4.93
C ALA A 43 3.59 -7.73 -6.32
N TRP A 44 3.51 -6.40 -6.39
CA TRP A 44 3.64 -5.62 -7.63
C TRP A 44 5.04 -5.70 -8.25
N ILE A 45 6.09 -5.68 -7.42
CA ILE A 45 7.47 -5.87 -7.89
C ILE A 45 7.64 -7.29 -8.42
N LEU A 46 7.18 -8.30 -7.69
CA LEU A 46 7.29 -9.71 -8.10
C LEU A 46 6.58 -9.99 -9.43
N ILE A 47 5.38 -9.46 -9.66
CA ILE A 47 4.68 -9.68 -10.93
C ILE A 47 5.36 -8.93 -12.09
N THR A 48 5.96 -7.76 -11.84
CA THR A 48 6.60 -6.96 -12.89
C THR A 48 7.91 -7.60 -13.37
N PHE A 49 8.75 -8.08 -12.45
CA PHE A 49 10.05 -8.68 -12.81
C PHE A 49 9.98 -10.18 -13.03
N LEU A 50 9.07 -10.88 -12.34
CA LEU A 50 9.01 -12.34 -12.25
C LEU A 50 7.65 -12.90 -12.71
N GLY A 51 6.80 -12.07 -13.33
CA GLY A 51 5.45 -12.46 -13.77
C GLY A 51 5.44 -13.54 -14.84
N VAL A 52 6.36 -13.49 -15.81
CA VAL A 52 6.50 -14.53 -16.84
C VAL A 52 6.95 -15.88 -16.26
N PHE A 53 7.66 -15.84 -15.13
CA PHE A 53 8.08 -17.02 -14.38
C PHE A 53 7.00 -17.50 -13.39
N GLY A 54 5.88 -16.79 -13.22
CA GLY A 54 4.77 -17.22 -12.34
C GLY A 54 5.10 -17.28 -10.84
N VAL A 55 6.21 -16.67 -10.41
CA VAL A 55 6.71 -16.74 -9.02
C VAL A 55 5.82 -15.93 -8.05
N HIS A 56 5.13 -14.90 -8.54
CA HIS A 56 4.18 -14.12 -7.74
C HIS A 56 3.00 -14.98 -7.21
N ARG A 57 2.65 -16.08 -7.88
CA ARG A 57 1.63 -17.03 -7.38
C ARG A 57 2.15 -17.91 -6.25
N MET A 58 3.45 -18.19 -6.22
CA MET A 58 4.09 -18.90 -5.10
C MET A 58 4.13 -18.01 -3.85
N TYR A 59 4.31 -16.70 -4.01
CA TYR A 59 4.26 -15.72 -2.92
C TYR A 59 2.89 -15.69 -2.22
N ILE A 60 1.81 -15.86 -2.99
CA ILE A 60 0.43 -15.96 -2.51
C ILE A 60 0.07 -17.37 -1.97
N GLY A 61 1.00 -18.33 -2.06
CA GLY A 61 0.80 -19.72 -1.59
C GLY A 61 0.14 -20.65 -2.61
N LYS A 62 -0.11 -20.20 -3.85
CA LYS A 62 -0.70 -21.00 -4.94
C LYS A 62 0.37 -21.68 -5.80
N TRP A 63 1.14 -22.57 -5.17
CA TRP A 63 2.29 -23.26 -5.76
C TRP A 63 1.97 -24.04 -7.04
N LEU A 64 0.86 -24.80 -7.05
CA LEU A 64 0.49 -25.64 -8.19
C LEU A 64 0.32 -24.83 -9.48
N THR A 65 -0.33 -23.67 -9.37
CA THR A 65 -0.55 -22.77 -10.51
C THR A 65 0.70 -21.99 -10.92
N GLY A 66 1.63 -21.74 -9.99
CA GLY A 66 2.93 -21.12 -10.30
C GLY A 66 3.83 -22.05 -11.10
N ILE A 67 3.90 -23.34 -10.73
CA ILE A 67 4.64 -24.36 -11.49
C ILE A 67 4.02 -24.56 -12.88
N LEU A 68 2.68 -24.52 -12.98
CA LEU A 68 2.00 -24.58 -14.27
C LEU A 68 2.43 -23.42 -15.19
N TYR A 69 2.60 -22.21 -14.65
CA TYR A 69 3.12 -21.05 -15.39
C TYR A 69 4.58 -21.22 -15.82
N LEU A 70 5.43 -21.80 -14.98
CA LEU A 70 6.83 -22.12 -15.33
C LEU A 70 6.92 -23.12 -16.48
N CYS A 71 6.12 -24.19 -16.44
CA CYS A 71 6.11 -25.22 -17.49
C CYS A 71 5.50 -24.72 -18.81
N THR A 72 4.74 -23.63 -18.77
CA THR A 72 4.04 -23.08 -19.94
C THR A 72 4.56 -21.70 -20.37
N LEU A 73 5.69 -21.24 -19.79
CA LEU A 73 6.32 -19.93 -20.03
C LEU A 73 5.32 -18.75 -19.89
N GLY A 74 4.39 -18.83 -18.93
CA GLY A 74 3.39 -17.80 -18.69
C GLY A 74 2.41 -17.57 -19.85
N LEU A 75 2.11 -18.61 -20.65
CA LEU A 75 1.12 -18.67 -21.74
C LEU A 75 0.79 -17.34 -22.46
N LEU A 76 1.81 -16.76 -23.11
CA LEU A 76 1.78 -15.56 -23.97
C LEU A 76 1.50 -14.22 -23.26
N GLY A 77 1.69 -14.12 -21.94
CA GLY A 77 1.58 -12.85 -21.20
C GLY A 77 0.15 -12.42 -20.85
N LEU A 78 -0.87 -13.04 -21.45
CA LEU A 78 -2.27 -12.87 -21.05
C LEU A 78 -2.53 -13.32 -19.61
N GLY A 79 -1.82 -14.37 -19.19
CA GLY A 79 -1.89 -14.85 -17.81
C GLY A 79 -1.38 -13.84 -16.77
N VAL A 80 -0.31 -13.12 -17.11
CA VAL A 80 0.25 -12.04 -16.27
C VAL A 80 -0.71 -10.86 -16.21
N LEU A 81 -1.32 -10.50 -17.35
CA LEU A 81 -2.30 -9.41 -17.42
C LEU A 81 -3.55 -9.68 -16.59
N TYR A 82 -4.07 -10.91 -16.63
CA TYR A 82 -5.19 -11.31 -15.77
C TYR A 82 -4.82 -11.17 -14.29
N ASP A 83 -3.62 -11.59 -13.91
CA ASP A 83 -3.16 -11.48 -12.53
C ASP A 83 -2.99 -10.02 -12.08
N TYR A 84 -2.55 -9.10 -12.95
CA TYR A 84 -2.50 -7.67 -12.63
C TYR A 84 -3.84 -7.11 -12.13
N TRP A 85 -4.97 -7.54 -12.72
CA TRP A 85 -6.29 -7.06 -12.28
C TRP A 85 -6.77 -7.71 -10.99
N THR A 86 -6.56 -9.02 -10.82
CA THR A 86 -7.09 -9.73 -9.64
C THR A 86 -6.19 -9.65 -8.41
N LEU A 87 -4.93 -9.21 -8.54
CA LEU A 87 -3.93 -9.24 -7.47
C LEU A 87 -4.37 -8.48 -6.21
N ASN A 88 -4.87 -7.25 -6.37
CA ASN A 88 -5.23 -6.39 -5.25
C ASN A 88 -6.38 -6.97 -4.41
N ASP A 89 -7.39 -7.56 -5.06
CA ASP A 89 -8.48 -8.25 -4.37
C ASP A 89 -7.99 -9.49 -3.63
N GLN A 90 -7.11 -10.28 -4.26
CA GLN A 90 -6.56 -11.48 -3.63
C GLN A 90 -5.74 -11.16 -2.38
N ILE A 91 -4.85 -10.16 -2.45
CA ILE A 91 -4.03 -9.73 -1.30
C ILE A 91 -4.94 -9.21 -0.18
N THR A 92 -5.94 -8.40 -0.53
CA THR A 92 -6.92 -7.89 0.44
C THR A 92 -7.69 -9.01 1.14
N VAL A 93 -8.11 -10.04 0.40
CA VAL A 93 -8.79 -11.22 0.96
C VAL A 93 -7.85 -12.02 1.87
N ILE A 94 -6.58 -12.21 1.48
CA ILE A 94 -5.60 -12.96 2.27
C ILE A 94 -5.27 -12.21 3.56
N ASN A 95 -4.98 -10.92 3.47
CA ASN A 95 -4.68 -10.07 4.61
C ASN A 95 -5.86 -9.99 5.59
N ARG A 96 -7.11 -9.98 5.09
CA ARG A 96 -8.31 -10.07 5.95
C ARG A 96 -8.52 -11.45 6.59
N ARG A 97 -8.03 -12.53 5.96
CA ARG A 97 -8.15 -13.90 6.52
C ARG A 97 -7.08 -14.21 7.57
N GLY A 98 -5.93 -13.56 7.50
CA GLY A 98 -4.81 -13.72 8.42
C GLY A 98 -4.75 -12.68 9.55
N ALA A 99 -5.78 -11.86 9.71
CA ALA A 99 -5.95 -10.87 10.79
C ALA A 99 -6.93 -11.37 11.85
#